data_AF-A0A7K0NCI3-F1
#
_entry.id   AF-A0A7K0NCI3-F1
#
_cell.length_a   1.000
_cell.length_b   1.000
_cell.length_c   1.000
_cell.angle_alpha   90.00
_cell.angle_beta   90.00
_cell.angle_gamma   90.00
#
_symmetry.space_group_name_H-M   'P 1'
#
loop_
_entity.id
_entity.type
_entity.pdbx_description
1 polymer ?
#
loop_
_entity_poly.entity_id
_entity_poly.type
_entity_poly.pdbx_seq_one_letter_code
_entity_poly.pdbx_strand_id
1 'polypeptide(L)'
;MVAAIPGSINEVNADWLAEATGLKIKTAEIGIIGVGVGVASAVYRAKLTGENCPASVIIKMPALDEAAVFTSSILRMYIREVRFFKSLAKECPVITPKSFYGEINEETSHFAMVLEDLVGHRIIDQTLGIGIEDARRAVDALAKIHAKWWGKADGLAADGTTIAFSDPIYPAVLPFVFAEGWEKVKKELDLSESMLKIGEKFAPEIGNLMSSLMAGPTTLAHGDFRADNMMFTKDNDFILYDFQLIGTGSGAYDLAYFVTQS
;
A
#
# COMPACT_ATOMS: atom_id res chain seq x y z
N MET A 1 1.15 13.67 -24.92
CA MET A 1 0.05 13.83 -23.94
C MET A 1 0.14 12.66 -22.99
N VAL A 2 -0.22 12.85 -21.71
CA VAL A 2 -0.34 11.74 -20.76
C VAL A 2 -1.66 11.03 -21.05
N ALA A 3 -1.64 9.70 -21.13
CA ALA A 3 -2.86 8.92 -21.37
C ALA A 3 -3.93 9.23 -20.32
N ALA A 4 -5.19 9.27 -20.74
CA ALA A 4 -6.31 9.52 -19.83
C ALA A 4 -6.48 8.40 -18.80
N ILE A 5 -7.02 8.75 -17.63
CA ILE A 5 -7.35 7.75 -16.60
C ILE A 5 -8.60 6.98 -17.07
N PRO A 6 -8.52 5.66 -17.30
CA PRO A 6 -9.64 4.85 -17.77
C PRO A 6 -10.73 4.78 -16.70
N GLY A 7 -11.99 4.93 -17.08
CA GLY A 7 -13.15 4.88 -16.18
C GLY A 7 -13.39 3.51 -15.56
N SER A 8 -12.98 2.45 -16.25
CA SER A 8 -13.09 1.07 -15.80
C SER A 8 -12.06 0.18 -16.47
N ILE A 9 -11.91 -1.05 -15.99
CA ILE A 9 -11.02 -2.04 -16.61
C ILE A 9 -11.35 -2.34 -18.08
N ASN A 10 -12.61 -2.16 -18.51
CA ASN A 10 -13.04 -2.40 -19.88
C ASN A 10 -12.47 -1.40 -20.89
N GLU A 11 -12.01 -0.24 -20.40
CA GLU A 11 -11.33 0.78 -21.21
C GLU A 11 -9.82 0.53 -21.31
N VAL A 12 -9.28 -0.40 -20.50
CA VAL A 12 -7.88 -0.79 -20.53
C VAL A 12 -7.69 -1.86 -21.62
N ASN A 13 -6.93 -1.52 -22.65
CA ASN A 13 -6.57 -2.43 -23.73
C ASN A 13 -5.08 -2.22 -24.14
N ALA A 14 -4.63 -2.94 -25.17
CA ALA A 14 -3.24 -2.87 -25.63
C ALA A 14 -2.83 -1.45 -26.08
N ASP A 15 -3.72 -0.72 -26.76
CA ASP A 15 -3.46 0.63 -27.25
C ASP A 15 -3.33 1.61 -26.09
N TRP A 16 -4.26 1.56 -25.13
CA TRP A 16 -4.18 2.37 -23.91
C TRP A 16 -2.91 2.06 -23.11
N LEU A 17 -2.56 0.78 -22.94
CA LEU A 17 -1.34 0.39 -22.23
C LEU A 17 -0.08 0.90 -22.96
N ALA A 18 -0.05 0.81 -24.29
CA ALA A 18 1.06 1.35 -25.08
C ALA A 18 1.19 2.87 -24.93
N GLU A 19 0.08 3.61 -24.99
CA GLU A 19 0.05 5.06 -24.78
C GLU A 19 0.50 5.44 -23.37
N ALA A 20 -0.07 4.79 -22.35
CA ALA A 20 0.16 5.08 -20.94
C ALA A 20 1.60 4.80 -20.51
N THR A 21 2.19 3.71 -20.99
CA THR A 21 3.51 3.25 -20.56
C THR A 21 4.64 3.66 -21.49
N GLY A 22 4.33 4.06 -22.73
CA GLY A 22 5.31 4.26 -23.80
C GLY A 22 5.97 2.97 -24.31
N LEU A 23 5.48 1.79 -23.90
CA LEU A 23 5.97 0.49 -24.34
C LEU A 23 5.34 0.11 -25.69
N LYS A 24 6.08 -0.65 -26.51
CA LYS A 24 5.56 -1.18 -27.79
C LYS A 24 4.74 -2.45 -27.57
N ILE A 25 3.49 -2.29 -27.16
CA ILE A 25 2.57 -3.39 -26.86
C ILE A 25 1.69 -3.67 -28.08
N LYS A 26 1.57 -4.94 -28.47
CA LYS A 26 0.73 -5.43 -29.57
C LYS A 26 -0.58 -6.04 -29.07
N THR A 27 -0.51 -6.86 -28.03
CA THR A 27 -1.70 -7.46 -27.41
C THR A 27 -1.58 -7.42 -25.89
N ALA A 28 -2.73 -7.34 -25.22
CA ALA A 28 -2.83 -7.44 -23.78
C ALA A 28 -3.98 -8.37 -23.41
N GLU A 29 -3.70 -9.41 -22.62
CA GLU A 29 -4.70 -10.28 -22.00
C GLU A 29 -4.76 -9.92 -20.51
N ILE A 30 -5.90 -9.38 -20.08
CA ILE A 30 -6.07 -8.81 -18.74
C ILE A 30 -6.90 -9.77 -17.90
N GLY A 31 -6.33 -10.21 -16.77
CA GLY A 31 -6.99 -11.07 -15.80
C GLY A 31 -6.96 -10.44 -14.41
N ILE A 32 -8.05 -10.61 -13.66
CA ILE A 32 -8.13 -10.15 -12.29
C ILE A 32 -7.37 -11.10 -11.35
N ILE A 33 -6.55 -10.57 -10.46
CA ILE A 33 -5.71 -11.37 -9.55
C ILE A 33 -5.83 -10.98 -8.07
N GLY A 34 -6.46 -9.84 -7.78
CA GLY A 34 -6.77 -9.42 -6.41
C GLY A 34 -8.09 -8.68 -6.37
N VAL A 35 -9.13 -9.33 -5.84
CA VAL A 35 -10.46 -8.77 -5.56
C VAL A 35 -11.09 -9.39 -4.32
N GLY A 36 -11.90 -8.60 -3.63
CA GLY A 36 -12.72 -9.05 -2.51
C GLY A 36 -12.77 -8.04 -1.37
N VAL A 37 -13.45 -8.44 -0.31
CA VAL A 37 -13.52 -7.68 0.95
C VAL A 37 -12.12 -7.57 1.55
N GLY A 38 -11.71 -6.34 1.89
CA GLY A 38 -10.41 -6.07 2.50
C GLY A 38 -9.27 -5.73 1.54
N VAL A 39 -9.54 -5.68 0.22
CA VAL A 39 -8.56 -5.18 -0.75
C VAL A 39 -8.85 -3.72 -1.08
N ALA A 40 -7.90 -2.82 -0.80
CA ALA A 40 -8.06 -1.39 -1.03
C ALA A 40 -8.14 -1.02 -2.52
N SER A 41 -7.67 -1.86 -3.44
CA SER A 41 -7.73 -1.65 -4.89
C SER A 41 -8.06 -2.92 -5.65
N ALA A 42 -8.69 -2.80 -6.82
CA ALA A 42 -8.78 -3.92 -7.75
C ALA A 42 -7.42 -4.10 -8.43
N VAL A 43 -6.89 -5.33 -8.42
CA VAL A 43 -5.57 -5.66 -8.98
C VAL A 43 -5.74 -6.61 -10.16
N TYR A 44 -5.20 -6.21 -11.31
CA TYR A 44 -5.21 -6.98 -12.54
C TYR A 44 -3.79 -7.26 -13.01
N ARG A 45 -3.59 -8.40 -13.66
CA ARG A 45 -2.38 -8.71 -14.40
C ARG A 45 -2.70 -8.66 -15.88
N ALA A 46 -1.97 -7.84 -16.63
CA ALA A 46 -2.01 -7.84 -18.08
C ALA A 46 -0.80 -8.63 -18.60
N LYS A 47 -1.04 -9.75 -19.28
CA LYS A 47 -0.02 -10.46 -20.05
C LYS A 47 0.13 -9.76 -21.40
N LEU A 48 1.36 -9.42 -21.77
CA LEU A 48 1.65 -8.58 -22.92
C LEU A 48 2.39 -9.36 -23.99
N THR A 49 2.15 -9.01 -25.26
CA THR A 49 3.05 -9.33 -26.36
C THR A 49 3.43 -8.05 -27.08
N GLY A 50 4.64 -7.97 -27.63
CA GLY A 50 5.15 -6.74 -28.24
C GLY A 50 6.66 -6.75 -28.45
N GLU A 51 7.20 -5.61 -28.86
CA GLU A 51 8.64 -5.43 -29.04
C GLU A 51 9.25 -4.83 -27.77
N ASN A 52 10.24 -5.48 -27.16
CA ASN A 52 10.94 -4.97 -25.96
C ASN A 52 10.01 -4.55 -24.81
N CYS A 53 8.82 -5.14 -24.70
CA CYS A 53 7.92 -4.95 -23.56
C CYS A 53 8.10 -6.10 -22.54
N PRO A 54 7.78 -5.89 -21.25
CA PRO A 54 7.76 -6.98 -20.29
C PRO A 54 6.68 -8.01 -20.66
N ALA A 55 6.83 -9.25 -20.19
CA ALA A 55 5.85 -10.31 -20.44
C ALA A 55 4.50 -10.04 -19.74
N SER A 56 4.52 -9.27 -18.65
CA SER A 56 3.34 -8.83 -17.94
C SER A 56 3.57 -7.55 -17.15
N VAL A 57 2.46 -6.88 -16.81
CA VAL A 57 2.40 -5.74 -15.89
C VAL A 57 1.22 -5.89 -14.94
N ILE A 58 1.28 -5.21 -13.81
CA ILE A 58 0.18 -5.10 -12.86
C ILE A 58 -0.56 -3.79 -13.09
N ILE A 59 -1.89 -3.85 -13.10
CA ILE A 59 -2.76 -2.68 -13.16
C ILE A 59 -3.50 -2.57 -11.83
N LYS A 60 -3.42 -1.41 -11.18
CA LYS A 60 -4.23 -1.06 -10.01
C LYS A 60 -5.25 0.00 -10.39
N MET A 61 -6.48 -0.20 -9.92
CA MET A 61 -7.63 0.71 -10.08
C MET A 61 -8.43 0.72 -8.76
N PRO A 62 -9.42 1.63 -8.57
CA PRO A 62 -10.29 1.59 -7.41
C PRO A 62 -10.86 0.19 -7.16
N ALA A 63 -11.04 -0.15 -5.87
CA ALA A 63 -11.67 -1.41 -5.49
C ALA A 63 -13.06 -1.59 -6.15
N LEU A 64 -13.50 -2.84 -6.28
CA LEU A 64 -14.85 -3.14 -6.77
C LEU A 64 -15.93 -2.96 -5.69
N ASP A 65 -15.53 -3.00 -4.42
CA ASP A 65 -16.42 -2.81 -3.27
C ASP A 65 -16.52 -1.33 -2.90
N GLU A 66 -17.73 -0.79 -2.86
CA GLU A 66 -17.98 0.63 -2.59
C GLU A 66 -17.51 1.06 -1.19
N ALA A 67 -17.60 0.19 -0.18
CA ALA A 67 -17.13 0.49 1.17
C ALA A 67 -15.60 0.59 1.23
N ALA A 68 -14.89 -0.30 0.52
CA ALA A 68 -13.45 -0.21 0.32
C ALA A 68 -13.05 1.06 -0.46
N VAL A 69 -13.79 1.43 -1.51
CA VAL A 69 -13.55 2.68 -2.25
C VAL A 69 -13.73 3.89 -1.33
N PHE A 70 -14.82 3.95 -0.57
CA PHE A 70 -15.08 5.04 0.36
C PHE A 70 -13.95 5.21 1.39
N THR A 71 -13.56 4.11 2.04
CA THR A 71 -12.49 4.10 3.05
C THR A 71 -11.13 4.47 2.46
N SER A 72 -10.82 3.96 1.27
CA SER A 72 -9.55 4.25 0.59
C SER A 72 -9.48 5.70 0.11
N SER A 73 -10.62 6.27 -0.32
CA SER A 73 -10.72 7.66 -0.78
C SER A 73 -10.61 8.62 0.40
N ILE A 74 -11.36 8.37 1.49
CA ILE A 74 -11.30 9.23 2.68
C ILE A 74 -9.89 9.21 3.27
N LEU A 75 -9.25 8.05 3.43
CA LEU A 75 -7.88 7.93 3.94
C LEU A 75 -6.80 8.26 2.88
N ARG A 76 -7.20 8.77 1.71
CA ARG A 76 -6.34 9.20 0.59
C ARG A 76 -5.32 8.14 0.14
N MET A 77 -5.67 6.86 0.24
CA MET A 77 -4.76 5.73 -0.04
C MET A 77 -4.27 5.73 -1.48
N TYR A 78 -5.17 5.99 -2.45
CA TYR A 78 -4.81 6.05 -3.86
C TYR A 78 -3.88 7.23 -4.19
N ILE A 79 -4.15 8.40 -3.59
CA ILE A 79 -3.32 9.60 -3.75
C ILE A 79 -1.92 9.35 -3.22
N ARG A 80 -1.81 8.74 -2.03
CA ARG A 80 -0.53 8.38 -1.39
C ARG A 80 0.29 7.44 -2.27
N GLU A 81 -0.30 6.37 -2.80
CA GLU A 81 0.43 5.42 -3.66
C GLU A 81 0.89 6.07 -4.98
N VAL A 82 0.01 6.79 -5.68
CA VAL A 82 0.39 7.47 -6.93
C VAL A 82 1.51 8.49 -6.67
N ARG A 83 1.41 9.28 -5.59
CA ARG A 83 2.45 10.24 -5.23
C ARG A 83 3.75 9.55 -4.84
N PHE A 84 3.72 8.43 -4.12
CA PHE A 84 4.92 7.63 -3.82
C PHE A 84 5.70 7.28 -5.09
N PHE A 85 5.02 6.71 -6.09
CA PHE A 85 5.68 6.31 -7.32
C PHE A 85 6.14 7.50 -8.19
N LYS A 86 5.47 8.65 -8.09
CA LYS A 86 5.88 9.89 -8.78
C LYS A 86 7.10 10.56 -8.16
N SER A 87 7.20 10.60 -6.82
CA SER A 87 8.21 11.41 -6.12
C SER A 87 9.22 10.64 -5.28
N LEU A 88 8.83 9.53 -4.64
CA LEU A 88 9.66 8.87 -3.61
C LEU A 88 10.31 7.57 -4.08
N ALA A 89 9.68 6.82 -4.99
CA ALA A 89 10.14 5.49 -5.39
C ALA A 89 11.60 5.48 -5.91
N LYS A 90 11.99 6.52 -6.68
CA LYS A 90 13.37 6.64 -7.21
C LYS A 90 14.43 6.87 -6.13
N GLU A 91 14.02 7.39 -4.98
CA GLU A 91 14.89 7.68 -3.84
C GLU A 91 14.79 6.62 -2.74
N CYS A 92 13.94 5.61 -2.93
CA CYS A 92 13.72 4.53 -1.99
C CYS A 92 15.01 3.68 -1.87
N PRO A 93 15.53 3.47 -0.65
CA PRO A 93 16.79 2.73 -0.47
C PRO A 93 16.62 1.21 -0.55
N VAL A 94 15.47 0.74 -1.04
CA VAL A 94 15.13 -0.67 -1.26
C VAL A 94 14.53 -0.84 -2.65
N ILE A 95 14.46 -2.07 -3.14
CA ILE A 95 13.84 -2.34 -4.43
C ILE A 95 12.32 -2.15 -4.30
N THR A 96 11.74 -1.39 -5.22
CA THR A 96 10.30 -1.25 -5.41
C THR A 96 9.95 -1.61 -6.86
N PRO A 97 8.70 -2.02 -7.16
CA PRO A 97 8.26 -2.17 -8.55
C PRO A 97 8.54 -0.90 -9.36
N LYS A 98 8.93 -1.04 -10.62
CA LYS A 98 8.90 0.13 -11.52
C LYS A 98 7.46 0.56 -11.74
N SER A 99 7.22 1.87 -11.77
CA SER A 99 5.97 2.45 -12.26
C SER A 99 6.15 2.87 -13.71
N PHE A 100 5.31 2.33 -14.58
CA PHE A 100 5.23 2.72 -15.99
C PHE A 100 4.20 3.84 -16.22
N TYR A 101 3.16 3.86 -15.39
CA TYR A 101 2.10 4.87 -15.40
C TYR A 101 1.50 4.99 -14.00
N GLY A 102 1.04 6.20 -13.65
CA GLY A 102 0.28 6.43 -12.43
C GLY A 102 -0.35 7.81 -12.47
N GLU A 103 -1.67 7.88 -12.56
CA GLU A 103 -2.42 9.13 -12.56
C GLU A 103 -3.66 9.02 -11.69
N ILE A 104 -4.05 10.14 -11.09
CA ILE A 104 -5.20 10.24 -10.18
C ILE A 104 -5.89 11.59 -10.37
N ASN A 105 -7.22 11.56 -10.36
CA ASN A 105 -8.03 12.74 -10.11
C ASN A 105 -8.21 12.87 -8.58
N GLU A 106 -7.57 13.87 -7.98
CA GLU A 106 -7.60 14.04 -6.52
C GLU A 106 -8.99 14.43 -5.97
N GLU A 107 -9.88 15.00 -6.80
CA GLU A 107 -11.24 15.36 -6.41
C GLU A 107 -12.16 14.14 -6.33
N THR A 108 -12.02 13.22 -7.28
CA THR A 108 -12.88 12.02 -7.38
C THR A 108 -12.24 10.76 -6.81
N SER A 109 -10.95 10.81 -6.47
CA SER A 109 -10.12 9.64 -6.10
C SER A 109 -10.08 8.56 -7.20
N HIS A 110 -10.48 8.89 -8.42
CA HIS A 110 -10.39 7.99 -9.56
C HIS A 110 -8.96 7.92 -10.07
N PHE A 111 -8.40 6.71 -10.19
CA PHE A 111 -6.98 6.54 -10.51
C PHE A 111 -6.72 5.29 -11.35
N ALA A 112 -5.56 5.27 -12.00
CA ALA A 112 -5.02 4.05 -12.58
C ALA A 112 -3.50 4.05 -12.47
N MET A 113 -2.93 2.89 -12.19
CA MET A 113 -1.49 2.67 -12.16
C MET A 113 -1.11 1.44 -12.96
N VAL A 114 0.03 1.51 -13.65
CA VAL A 114 0.65 0.37 -14.33
C VAL A 114 2.03 0.17 -13.73
N LEU A 115 2.24 -0.98 -13.07
CA LEU A 115 3.43 -1.33 -12.31
C LEU A 115 4.11 -2.57 -12.90
N GLU A 116 5.40 -2.73 -12.63
CA GLU A 116 6.16 -3.96 -12.88
C GLU A 116 5.51 -5.15 -12.18
N ASP A 117 5.34 -6.25 -12.91
CA ASP A 117 4.92 -7.53 -12.33
C ASP A 117 6.15 -8.23 -11.75
N LEU A 118 6.15 -8.40 -10.43
CA LEU A 118 7.26 -8.99 -9.66
C LEU A 118 7.31 -10.53 -9.76
N VAL A 119 6.69 -11.11 -10.78
CA VAL A 119 6.65 -12.55 -11.00
C VAL A 119 8.06 -13.14 -11.09
N GLY A 120 8.27 -14.28 -10.41
CA GLY A 120 9.55 -14.98 -10.37
C GLY A 120 10.49 -14.57 -9.23
N HIS A 121 10.08 -13.60 -8.40
CA HIS A 121 10.69 -13.36 -7.10
C HIS A 121 10.14 -14.31 -6.04
N ARG A 122 10.92 -14.50 -4.96
CA ARG A 122 10.55 -15.37 -3.85
C ARG A 122 9.56 -14.64 -2.95
N ILE A 123 8.35 -15.19 -2.86
CA ILE A 123 7.28 -14.71 -1.98
C ILE A 123 7.46 -15.25 -0.56
N ILE A 124 6.97 -14.51 0.43
CA ILE A 124 6.77 -15.00 1.79
C ILE A 124 5.29 -15.33 1.95
N ASP A 125 4.99 -16.49 2.52
CA ASP A 125 3.62 -16.85 2.90
C ASP A 125 3.42 -16.43 4.35
N GLN A 126 2.68 -15.33 4.59
CA GLN A 126 2.42 -14.85 5.95
C GLN A 126 1.74 -15.90 6.85
N THR A 127 1.01 -16.86 6.28
CA THR A 127 0.30 -17.88 7.07
C THR A 127 1.26 -18.93 7.65
N LEU A 128 2.40 -19.12 7.00
CA LEU A 128 3.51 -19.93 7.51
C LEU A 128 4.46 -19.12 8.40
N GLY A 129 4.44 -17.79 8.25
CA GLY A 129 5.29 -16.85 8.97
C GLY A 129 6.65 -16.65 8.31
N ILE A 130 7.29 -15.54 8.64
CA ILE A 130 8.60 -15.18 8.08
C ILE A 130 9.76 -15.89 8.82
N GLY A 131 10.69 -16.46 8.06
CA GLY A 131 11.92 -17.02 8.61
C GLY A 131 12.82 -15.93 9.21
N ILE A 132 13.53 -16.25 10.30
CA ILE A 132 14.33 -15.25 11.05
C ILE A 132 15.37 -14.52 10.21
N GLU A 133 15.97 -15.18 9.22
CA GLU A 133 16.95 -14.57 8.32
C GLU A 133 16.32 -13.57 7.35
N ASP A 134 15.12 -13.84 6.86
CA ASP A 134 14.36 -12.90 6.02
C ASP A 134 13.80 -11.75 6.86
N ALA A 135 13.39 -12.03 8.10
CA ALA A 135 12.95 -11.01 9.04
C ALA A 135 14.07 -10.00 9.33
N ARG A 136 15.31 -10.48 9.54
CA ARG A 136 16.47 -9.59 9.69
C ARG A 136 16.69 -8.71 8.46
N ARG A 137 16.60 -9.28 7.25
CA ARG A 137 16.71 -8.50 6.00
C ARG A 137 15.62 -7.44 5.88
N ALA A 138 14.38 -7.78 6.25
CA ALA A 138 13.27 -6.84 6.24
C ALA A 138 13.48 -5.70 7.25
N VAL A 139 13.94 -6.01 8.47
CA VAL A 139 14.25 -4.99 9.49
C VAL A 139 15.42 -4.10 9.07
N ASP A 140 16.48 -4.66 8.46
CA ASP A 140 17.59 -3.87 7.92
C ASP A 140 17.14 -2.95 6.78
N ALA A 141 16.24 -3.44 5.91
CA ALA A 141 15.64 -2.66 4.84
C ALA A 141 14.75 -1.52 5.39
N LEU A 142 13.93 -1.81 6.40
CA LEU A 142 13.11 -0.83 7.08
C LEU A 142 13.96 0.27 7.72
N ALA A 143 15.05 -0.10 8.40
CA ALA A 143 15.97 0.86 9.00
C ALA A 143 16.58 1.81 7.95
N LYS A 144 16.91 1.33 6.75
CA LYS A 144 17.39 2.18 5.64
C LYS A 144 16.32 3.16 5.18
N ILE A 145 15.08 2.70 5.01
CA ILE A 145 13.94 3.56 4.66
C ILE A 145 13.79 4.64 5.74
N HIS A 146 13.71 4.25 7.01
CA HIS A 146 13.54 5.22 8.10
C HIS A 146 14.69 6.22 8.19
N ALA A 147 15.94 5.77 8.01
CA ALA A 147 17.10 6.65 8.02
C ALA A 147 17.09 7.70 6.89
N LYS A 148 16.59 7.34 5.70
CA LYS A 148 16.53 8.25 4.53
C LYS A 148 15.64 9.47 4.81
N TRP A 149 14.52 9.30 5.52
CA TRP A 149 13.54 10.36 5.78
C TRP A 149 13.48 10.85 7.25
N TRP A 150 14.38 10.36 8.11
CA TRP A 150 14.45 10.75 9.51
C TRP A 150 14.56 12.28 9.69
N GLY A 151 13.61 12.85 10.43
CA GLY A 151 13.52 14.28 10.70
C GLY A 151 13.18 15.15 9.49
N LYS A 152 12.75 14.55 8.37
CA LYS A 152 12.41 15.23 7.11
C LYS A 152 11.00 14.93 6.62
N ALA A 153 10.32 13.96 7.22
CA ALA A 153 9.03 13.46 6.74
C ALA A 153 7.85 14.43 6.99
N ASP A 154 8.01 15.43 7.84
CA ASP A 154 7.00 16.48 8.04
C ASP A 154 6.72 17.25 6.74
N GLY A 155 7.74 17.45 5.90
CA GLY A 155 7.59 18.06 4.58
C GLY A 155 6.71 17.23 3.63
N LEU A 156 6.78 15.90 3.72
CA LEU A 156 5.95 14.98 2.93
C LEU A 156 4.47 15.04 3.34
N ALA A 157 4.20 15.28 4.63
CA ALA A 157 2.83 15.46 5.10
C ALA A 157 2.30 16.84 4.68
N ALA A 158 3.15 17.88 4.78
CA ALA A 158 2.79 19.26 4.43
C ALA A 158 2.47 19.44 2.94
N ASP A 159 3.17 18.74 2.04
CA ASP A 159 2.87 18.75 0.61
C ASP A 159 1.74 17.77 0.21
N GLY A 160 1.28 16.95 1.16
CA GLY A 160 0.21 15.97 1.02
C GLY A 160 0.60 14.66 0.35
N THR A 161 1.90 14.38 0.16
CA THR A 161 2.41 13.07 -0.31
C THR A 161 2.09 11.96 0.67
N THR A 162 2.21 12.24 1.97
CA THR A 162 1.79 11.35 3.06
C THR A 162 0.65 12.00 3.85
N ILE A 163 0.15 11.27 4.85
CA ILE A 163 -0.67 11.86 5.93
C ILE A 163 0.10 11.65 7.23
N ALA A 164 0.20 12.69 8.06
CA ALA A 164 0.79 12.58 9.38
C ALA A 164 -0.09 11.72 10.30
N PHE A 165 0.49 10.91 11.17
CA PHE A 165 -0.32 10.08 12.08
C PHE A 165 -1.19 10.90 13.06
N SER A 166 -0.85 12.16 13.32
CA SER A 166 -1.71 13.09 14.07
C SER A 166 -2.79 13.79 13.24
N ASP A 167 -2.94 13.47 11.94
CA ASP A 167 -3.94 14.12 11.10
C ASP A 167 -5.36 13.86 11.63
N PRO A 168 -6.22 14.90 11.71
CA PRO A 168 -7.59 14.77 12.22
C PRO A 168 -8.46 13.71 11.54
N ILE A 169 -8.07 13.26 10.34
CA ILE A 169 -8.79 12.21 9.64
C ILE A 169 -8.76 10.86 10.37
N TYR A 170 -7.66 10.54 11.05
CA TYR A 170 -7.53 9.28 11.78
C TYR A 170 -8.49 9.18 12.96
N PRO A 171 -8.56 10.14 13.90
CA PRO A 171 -9.56 10.12 14.96
C PRO A 171 -11.00 10.28 14.43
N ALA A 172 -11.20 10.88 13.26
CA ALA A 172 -12.53 11.00 12.65
C ALA A 172 -13.03 9.69 12.02
N VAL A 173 -12.15 8.87 11.47
CA VAL A 173 -12.53 7.69 10.67
C VAL A 173 -12.24 6.37 11.39
N LEU A 174 -11.05 6.20 11.98
CA LEU A 174 -10.61 4.91 12.51
C LEU A 174 -11.49 4.34 13.64
N PRO A 175 -12.09 5.14 14.55
CA PRO A 175 -12.99 4.59 15.55
C PRO A 175 -14.20 3.86 14.95
N PHE A 176 -14.75 4.38 13.84
CA PHE A 176 -15.86 3.75 13.14
C PHE A 176 -15.43 2.48 12.42
N VAL A 177 -14.29 2.51 11.72
CA VAL A 177 -13.70 1.34 11.05
C VAL A 177 -13.42 0.23 12.06
N PHE A 178 -12.82 0.58 13.20
CA PHE A 178 -12.57 -0.38 14.26
C PHE A 178 -13.87 -0.93 14.84
N ALA A 179 -14.87 -0.09 15.14
CA ALA A 179 -16.14 -0.55 15.70
C ALA A 179 -16.84 -1.54 14.76
N GLU A 180 -16.86 -1.26 13.45
CA GLU A 180 -17.43 -2.17 12.45
C GLU A 180 -16.67 -3.51 12.42
N GLY A 181 -15.34 -3.46 12.39
CA GLY A 181 -14.50 -4.67 12.44
C GLY A 181 -14.69 -5.45 13.73
N TRP A 182 -14.77 -4.77 14.87
CA TRP A 182 -14.94 -5.37 16.19
C TRP A 182 -16.27 -6.11 16.33
N GLU A 183 -17.35 -5.57 15.78
CA GLU A 183 -18.64 -6.29 15.73
C GLU A 183 -18.56 -7.58 14.90
N LYS A 184 -17.78 -7.61 13.82
CA LYS A 184 -17.55 -8.84 13.03
C LYS A 184 -16.73 -9.84 13.85
N VAL A 185 -15.63 -9.40 14.45
CA VAL A 185 -14.77 -10.24 15.31
C VAL A 185 -15.57 -10.89 16.45
N LYS A 186 -16.42 -10.12 17.15
CA LYS A 186 -17.26 -10.64 18.24
C LYS A 186 -18.30 -11.68 17.78
N LYS A 187 -18.74 -11.63 16.51
CA LYS A 187 -19.72 -12.58 15.96
C LYS A 187 -19.06 -13.87 15.49
N GLU A 188 -17.86 -13.77 14.94
CA GLU A 188 -17.16 -14.87 14.28
C GLU A 188 -16.22 -15.64 15.21
N LEU A 189 -15.71 -15.00 16.27
CA LEU A 189 -14.70 -15.59 17.16
C LEU A 189 -15.20 -15.72 18.61
N ASP A 190 -14.76 -16.78 19.29
CA ASP A 190 -14.90 -16.91 20.73
C ASP A 190 -13.78 -16.11 21.43
N LEU A 191 -14.16 -15.00 22.06
CA LEU A 191 -13.23 -14.04 22.65
C LEU A 191 -13.19 -14.19 24.17
N SER A 192 -11.97 -14.21 24.71
CA SER A 192 -11.78 -14.14 26.17
C SER A 192 -12.32 -12.84 26.77
N GLU A 193 -12.70 -12.88 28.05
CA GLU A 193 -13.16 -11.69 28.79
C GLU A 193 -12.12 -10.55 28.77
N SER A 194 -10.83 -10.89 28.80
CA SER A 194 -9.75 -9.91 28.72
C SER A 194 -9.70 -9.22 27.36
N MET A 195 -9.91 -9.95 26.25
CA MET A 195 -9.99 -9.38 24.91
C MET A 195 -11.20 -8.47 24.76
N LEU A 196 -12.37 -8.89 25.27
CA LEU A 196 -13.59 -8.09 25.25
C LEU A 196 -13.38 -6.74 25.96
N LYS A 197 -12.81 -6.78 27.16
CA LYS A 197 -12.52 -5.59 27.98
C LYS A 197 -11.50 -4.63 27.33
N ILE A 198 -10.54 -5.16 26.57
CA ILE A 198 -9.54 -4.34 25.86
C ILE A 198 -10.15 -3.75 24.58
N GLY A 199 -10.86 -4.56 23.79
CA GLY A 199 -11.44 -4.13 22.51
C GLY A 199 -12.42 -2.97 22.67
N GLU A 200 -13.26 -2.99 23.71
CA GLU A 200 -14.18 -1.88 24.02
C GLU A 200 -13.48 -0.54 24.31
N LYS A 201 -12.22 -0.58 24.76
CA LYS A 201 -11.44 0.63 25.07
C LYS A 201 -10.60 1.12 23.90
N PHE A 202 -10.46 0.33 22.84
CA PHE A 202 -9.54 0.65 21.77
C PHE A 202 -10.06 1.80 20.91
N ALA A 203 -11.31 1.72 20.44
CA ALA A 203 -11.92 2.75 19.58
C ALA A 203 -11.75 4.20 20.08
N PRO A 204 -12.05 4.55 21.35
CA PRO A 204 -11.87 5.92 21.83
C PRO A 204 -10.39 6.34 21.96
N GLU A 205 -9.47 5.39 22.11
CA GLU A 205 -8.04 5.67 22.32
C GLU A 205 -7.21 5.69 21.03
N ILE A 206 -7.74 5.21 19.90
CA ILE A 206 -7.02 5.19 18.61
C ILE A 206 -6.46 6.57 18.26
N GLY A 207 -7.24 7.64 18.42
CA GLY A 207 -6.79 9.00 18.13
C GLY A 207 -5.59 9.45 18.97
N ASN A 208 -5.62 9.14 20.27
CA ASN A 208 -4.53 9.44 21.20
C ASN A 208 -3.28 8.62 20.85
N LEU A 209 -3.46 7.33 20.54
CA LEU A 209 -2.38 6.45 20.11
C LEU A 209 -1.71 6.99 18.84
N MET A 210 -2.49 7.32 17.82
CA MET A 210 -1.98 7.85 16.55
C MET A 210 -1.23 9.18 16.76
N SER A 211 -1.75 10.06 17.62
CA SER A 211 -1.08 11.32 17.98
C SER A 211 0.23 11.09 18.74
N SER A 212 0.30 10.07 19.60
CA SER A 212 1.52 9.74 20.35
C SER A 212 2.68 9.31 19.46
N LEU A 213 2.39 8.76 18.28
CA LEU A 213 3.39 8.38 17.27
C LEU A 213 4.08 9.59 16.63
N MET A 214 3.66 10.81 16.95
CA MET A 214 4.25 12.06 16.47
C MET A 214 5.11 12.78 17.52
N ALA A 215 5.27 12.22 18.73
CA ALA A 215 5.96 12.89 19.83
C ALA A 215 7.48 13.02 19.65
N GLY A 216 8.09 12.25 18.73
CA GLY A 216 9.52 12.23 18.46
C GLY A 216 9.84 12.55 17.00
N PRO A 217 11.09 12.33 16.56
CA PRO A 217 11.46 12.49 15.17
C PRO A 217 10.59 11.62 14.25
N THR A 218 10.08 12.23 13.19
CA THR A 218 9.25 11.55 12.20
C THR A 218 10.09 11.00 11.06
N THR A 219 9.57 9.97 10.41
CA THR A 219 10.09 9.43 9.16
C THR A 219 8.94 9.03 8.24
N LEU A 220 9.25 8.68 6.99
CA LEU A 220 8.34 7.96 6.12
C LEU A 220 8.08 6.57 6.73
N ALA A 221 6.83 6.32 7.10
CA ALA A 221 6.34 5.00 7.49
C ALA A 221 5.68 4.34 6.28
N HIS A 222 5.87 3.04 6.10
CA HIS A 222 5.18 2.27 5.05
C HIS A 222 3.68 2.15 5.35
N GLY A 223 3.31 1.98 6.62
CA GLY A 223 1.93 1.88 7.07
C GLY A 223 1.33 0.47 7.01
N ASP A 224 1.81 -0.38 6.09
CA ASP A 224 1.44 -1.81 6.01
C ASP A 224 2.67 -2.70 5.85
N PHE A 225 3.70 -2.50 6.70
CA PHE A 225 4.97 -3.22 6.60
C PHE A 225 4.84 -4.65 7.14
N ARG A 226 4.49 -5.61 6.29
CA ARG A 226 4.25 -7.02 6.66
C ARG A 226 4.70 -8.02 5.57
N ALA A 227 4.80 -9.30 5.94
CA ALA A 227 5.30 -10.39 5.09
C ALA A 227 4.64 -10.48 3.71
N ASP A 228 3.33 -10.23 3.62
CA ASP A 228 2.58 -10.26 2.35
C ASP A 228 2.91 -9.10 1.40
N ASN A 229 3.57 -8.05 1.89
CA ASN A 229 3.97 -6.87 1.11
C ASN A 229 5.45 -6.87 0.77
N MET A 230 6.14 -8.00 0.95
CA MET A 230 7.55 -8.13 0.65
C MET A 230 7.86 -9.37 -0.19
N MET A 231 8.90 -9.24 -1.00
CA MET A 231 9.48 -10.31 -1.79
C MET A 231 10.99 -10.26 -1.70
N PHE A 232 11.63 -11.33 -2.13
CA PHE A 232 13.08 -11.39 -2.25
C PHE A 232 13.50 -11.72 -3.67
N THR A 233 14.56 -11.07 -4.15
CA THR A 233 15.20 -11.47 -5.41
C THR A 233 15.81 -12.87 -5.27
N LYS A 234 16.26 -13.43 -6.39
CA LYS A 234 16.98 -14.72 -6.44
C LYS A 234 18.24 -14.68 -5.57
N ASP A 235 18.82 -13.49 -5.45
CA ASP A 235 20.02 -13.18 -4.68
C ASP A 235 19.71 -12.71 -3.24
N ASN A 236 18.44 -12.78 -2.83
CA ASN A 236 17.90 -12.36 -1.53
C ASN A 236 17.96 -10.86 -1.23
N ASP A 237 17.94 -10.01 -2.27
CA ASP A 237 17.69 -8.58 -2.08
C ASP A 237 16.22 -8.34 -1.74
N PHE A 238 15.97 -7.42 -0.81
CA PHE A 238 14.63 -7.09 -0.33
C PHE A 238 13.86 -6.23 -1.32
N ILE A 239 12.62 -6.64 -1.60
CA ILE A 239 11.65 -5.93 -2.43
C ILE A 239 10.45 -5.57 -1.55
N LEU A 240 10.04 -4.30 -1.61
CA LEU A 240 8.85 -3.79 -0.93
C LEU A 240 7.85 -3.26 -1.94
N TYR A 241 6.57 -3.56 -1.73
CA TYR A 241 5.47 -3.07 -2.53
C TYR A 241 4.26 -2.72 -1.67
N ASP A 242 3.25 -2.15 -2.30
CA ASP A 242 2.01 -1.69 -1.69
C ASP A 242 2.14 -0.46 -0.76
N PHE A 243 2.45 0.68 -1.37
CA PHE A 243 2.69 1.95 -0.68
C PHE A 243 1.40 2.76 -0.44
N GLN A 244 0.23 2.12 -0.40
CA GLN A 244 -1.07 2.80 -0.23
C GLN A 244 -1.25 3.45 1.14
N LEU A 245 -0.56 2.93 2.16
CA LEU A 245 -0.69 3.39 3.54
C LEU A 245 0.45 4.30 4.01
N ILE A 246 1.34 4.74 3.10
CA ILE A 246 2.52 5.53 3.48
C ILE A 246 2.17 6.76 4.33
N GLY A 247 2.80 6.88 5.49
CA GLY A 247 2.51 7.92 6.47
C GLY A 247 3.74 8.68 6.94
N THR A 248 3.50 9.74 7.69
CA THR A 248 4.54 10.45 8.43
C THR A 248 4.33 10.23 9.93
N GLY A 249 5.34 9.71 10.61
CA GLY A 249 5.32 9.50 12.05
C GLY A 249 6.49 8.68 12.55
N SER A 250 6.37 8.11 13.74
CA SER A 250 7.39 7.24 14.33
C SER A 250 7.57 5.96 13.51
N GLY A 251 8.82 5.67 13.13
CA GLY A 251 9.19 4.42 12.46
C GLY A 251 8.91 3.17 13.32
N ALA A 252 8.73 3.33 14.64
CA ALA A 252 8.34 2.22 15.51
C ALA A 252 6.99 1.60 15.13
N TYR A 253 6.12 2.35 14.44
CA TYR A 253 4.85 1.85 13.93
C TYR A 253 5.05 0.66 12.98
N ASP A 254 5.88 0.84 11.94
CA ASP A 254 6.14 -0.22 10.95
C ASP A 254 6.80 -1.44 11.58
N LEU A 255 7.73 -1.24 12.52
CA LEU A 255 8.41 -2.35 13.20
C LEU A 255 7.43 -3.13 14.09
N ALA A 256 6.58 -2.45 14.85
CA ALA A 256 5.56 -3.08 15.67
C ALA A 256 4.53 -3.83 14.82
N TYR A 257 4.13 -3.23 13.70
CA TYR A 257 3.22 -3.86 12.75
C TYR A 257 3.83 -5.13 12.17
N PHE A 258 5.07 -5.08 11.71
CA PHE A 258 5.80 -6.25 11.21
C PHE A 258 5.90 -7.39 12.23
N VAL A 259 6.32 -7.08 13.47
CA VAL A 259 6.48 -8.09 14.52
C VAL A 259 5.15 -8.76 14.91
N THR A 260 4.03 -8.08 14.73
CA THR A 260 2.70 -8.59 15.11
C THR A 260 1.95 -9.25 13.95
N GLN A 261 2.37 -9.03 12.71
CA GLN A 261 1.63 -9.43 11.49
C GLN A 261 2.46 -10.29 10.52
N SER A 262 3.68 -10.72 10.86
CA SER A 262 4.61 -11.44 9.95
C SER A 262 5.23 -12.68 10.56
#